data_AF-A0A940B4F1-F1
#
_entry.id   AF-A0A940B4F1-F1
#
_cell.length_a   1.000
_cell.length_b   1.000
_cell.length_c   1.000
_cell.angle_alpha   90.00
_cell.angle_beta   90.00
_cell.angle_gamma   90.00
#
_symmetry.space_group_name_H-M   'P 1'
#
loop_
_entity.id
_entity.type
_entity.pdbx_description
1 polymer ?
#
loop_
_entity_poly.entity_id
_entity_poly.type
_entity_poly.pdbx_seq_one_letter_code
_entity_poly.pdbx_strand_id
1 'polypeptide(L)'
;MKKQTQKTKTIALMGILIAIMLLMSFTPIGYFKYGTVSISLLMIPVAIGAVALGPWAGAVLGGVFGITSFAQCFGGDAFGTFLMDINPFATFVMCIVARILAGLCAGLVAAAFRNRKNMLVRFAGYFITGLSAALFNTLFFMGSLLAFFWNSQTFINAVNEWGFKTENILLFFFAFVGINCVFELIVTCIVTGAIGEALEKASLIAKGTLKPAYVIEKASGVVYKVDDAKEEAKEAAEDAAEVAEEAKETVEEAVEAAAE
;
A
#
# COMPACT_ATOMS: atom_id res chain seq x y z
N MET A 1 -8.45 -17.85 -27.24
CA MET A 1 -7.98 -18.49 -25.98
C MET A 1 -6.91 -17.68 -25.22
N LYS A 2 -5.91 -17.01 -25.83
CA LYS A 2 -4.86 -16.24 -25.11
C LYS A 2 -5.35 -15.15 -24.11
N LYS A 3 -6.55 -14.59 -24.29
CA LYS A 3 -7.09 -13.48 -23.49
C LYS A 3 -7.65 -13.93 -22.13
N GLN A 4 -8.17 -15.15 -22.05
CA GLN A 4 -8.73 -15.74 -20.81
C GLN A 4 -7.61 -16.00 -19.78
N THR A 5 -6.51 -16.63 -20.20
CA THR A 5 -5.37 -16.97 -19.32
C THR A 5 -4.68 -15.75 -18.69
N GLN A 6 -4.64 -14.60 -19.37
CA GLN A 6 -4.03 -13.39 -18.82
C GLN A 6 -4.89 -12.75 -17.73
N LYS A 7 -6.22 -12.74 -17.90
CA LYS A 7 -7.15 -12.27 -16.87
C LYS A 7 -7.04 -13.11 -15.60
N THR A 8 -7.01 -14.44 -15.73
CA THR A 8 -6.84 -15.35 -14.59
C THR A 8 -5.53 -15.08 -13.83
N LYS A 9 -4.42 -14.87 -14.55
CA LYS A 9 -3.13 -14.51 -13.91
C LYS A 9 -3.19 -13.18 -13.16
N THR A 10 -3.84 -12.18 -13.73
CA THR A 10 -4.01 -10.87 -13.07
C THR A 10 -4.83 -10.98 -11.80
N ILE A 11 -5.97 -11.68 -11.85
CA ILE A 11 -6.84 -11.88 -10.69
C ILE A 11 -6.09 -12.68 -9.62
N ALA A 12 -5.42 -13.77 -9.99
CA ALA A 12 -4.63 -14.57 -9.06
C ALA A 12 -3.49 -13.77 -8.40
N LEU A 13 -2.72 -13.01 -9.18
CA LEU A 13 -1.65 -12.18 -8.63
C LEU A 13 -2.18 -11.07 -7.73
N MET A 14 -3.28 -10.41 -8.09
CA MET A 14 -3.95 -9.44 -7.22
C MET A 14 -4.42 -10.11 -5.92
N GLY A 15 -5.11 -11.24 -6.02
CA GLY A 15 -5.62 -11.98 -4.86
C GLY A 15 -4.49 -12.40 -3.91
N ILE A 16 -3.40 -12.95 -4.44
CA ILE A 16 -2.23 -13.33 -3.64
C ILE A 16 -1.61 -12.11 -2.96
N LEU A 17 -1.44 -10.98 -3.66
CA LEU A 17 -0.88 -9.77 -3.07
C LEU A 17 -1.80 -9.17 -2.00
N ILE A 18 -3.12 -9.20 -2.22
CA ILE A 18 -4.12 -8.78 -1.22
C ILE A 18 -4.06 -9.69 0.00
N ALA A 19 -4.06 -11.02 -0.19
CA ALA A 19 -3.96 -11.98 0.90
C ALA A 19 -2.70 -11.78 1.73
N ILE A 20 -1.54 -11.58 1.07
CA ILE A 20 -0.28 -11.27 1.76
C ILE A 20 -0.37 -9.94 2.52
N MET A 21 -0.96 -8.89 1.93
CA MET A 21 -1.14 -7.61 2.63
C MET A 21 -2.03 -7.74 3.86
N LEU A 22 -3.13 -8.49 3.77
CA LEU A 22 -4.04 -8.71 4.91
C LEU A 22 -3.32 -9.51 6.00
N LEU A 23 -2.63 -10.60 5.64
CA LEU A 23 -1.81 -11.36 6.58
C LEU A 23 -0.76 -10.47 7.25
N MET A 24 -0.04 -9.66 6.46
CA MET A 24 0.94 -8.70 7.00
C MET A 24 0.26 -7.65 7.88
N SER A 25 -0.95 -7.21 7.58
CA SER A 25 -1.69 -6.20 8.35
C SER A 25 -2.17 -6.72 9.70
N PHE A 26 -2.58 -7.99 9.77
CA PHE A 26 -3.04 -8.63 11.00
C PHE A 26 -1.89 -9.21 11.83
N THR A 27 -0.70 -9.32 11.25
CA THR A 27 0.51 -9.70 11.98
C THR A 27 1.37 -8.46 12.32
N PRO A 28 2.25 -8.53 13.34
CA PRO A 28 3.20 -7.44 13.65
C PRO A 28 4.21 -7.14 12.53
N ILE A 29 4.19 -7.89 11.43
CA ILE A 29 5.15 -7.79 10.31
C ILE A 29 4.81 -6.61 9.41
N GLY A 30 3.52 -6.33 9.16
CA GLY A 30 3.11 -5.25 8.27
C GLY A 30 3.17 -3.87 8.91
N TYR A 31 2.88 -3.78 10.21
CA TYR A 31 2.98 -2.57 11.02
C TYR A 31 3.94 -2.79 12.17
N PHE A 32 5.22 -2.53 11.92
CA PHE A 32 6.25 -2.65 12.93
C PHE A 32 6.18 -1.44 13.87
N LYS A 33 5.70 -1.66 15.09
CA LYS A 33 5.54 -0.60 16.09
C LYS A 33 6.90 -0.22 16.68
N TYR A 34 7.38 0.97 16.36
CA TYR A 34 8.61 1.52 16.92
C TYR A 34 8.35 2.91 17.51
N GLY A 35 8.34 3.00 18.84
CA GLY A 35 7.99 4.25 19.53
C GLY A 35 6.54 4.66 19.27
N THR A 36 6.32 5.93 18.92
CA THR A 36 4.98 6.53 18.72
C THR A 36 4.44 6.39 17.31
N VAL A 37 5.22 5.89 16.35
CA VAL A 37 4.83 5.77 14.93
C VAL A 37 5.10 4.36 14.43
N SER A 38 4.11 3.76 13.76
CA SER A 38 4.24 2.45 13.12
C SER A 38 4.98 2.56 11.78
N ILE A 39 6.01 1.72 11.57
CA ILE A 39 6.71 1.55 10.28
C ILE A 39 5.91 0.57 9.43
N SER A 40 5.61 0.92 8.17
CA SER A 40 4.79 0.05 7.31
C SER A 40 5.62 -0.66 6.25
N LEU A 41 5.48 -1.99 6.18
CA LEU A 41 6.06 -2.81 5.10
C LEU A 41 5.05 -3.10 3.98
N LEU A 42 3.81 -2.63 4.11
CA LEU A 42 2.73 -2.92 3.16
C LEU A 42 2.93 -2.24 1.79
N MET A 43 3.82 -1.25 1.69
CA MET A 43 4.18 -0.67 0.41
C MET A 43 4.96 -1.65 -0.49
N ILE A 44 5.53 -2.72 0.07
CA ILE A 44 6.23 -3.76 -0.70
C ILE A 44 5.25 -4.51 -1.63
N PRO A 45 4.17 -5.17 -1.14
CA PRO A 45 3.15 -5.74 -2.01
C PRO A 45 2.55 -4.75 -3.03
N VAL A 46 2.32 -3.51 -2.62
CA VAL A 46 1.80 -2.45 -3.52
C VAL A 46 2.77 -2.20 -4.68
N ALA A 47 4.06 -2.05 -4.38
CA ALA A 47 5.10 -1.83 -5.38
C ALA A 47 5.27 -3.04 -6.31
N ILE A 48 5.20 -4.26 -5.78
CA ILE A 48 5.25 -5.50 -6.57
C ILE A 48 4.04 -5.58 -7.52
N GLY A 49 2.84 -5.30 -7.03
CA GLY A 49 1.64 -5.26 -7.88
C GLY A 49 1.69 -4.15 -8.93
N ALA A 50 2.24 -2.99 -8.58
CA ALA A 50 2.51 -1.90 -9.53
C ALA A 50 3.48 -2.33 -10.65
N VAL A 51 4.58 -3.03 -10.32
CA VAL A 51 5.49 -3.62 -11.30
C VAL A 51 4.79 -4.67 -12.16
N ALA A 52 4.08 -5.59 -11.51
CA ALA A 52 3.55 -6.77 -12.15
C ALA A 52 2.36 -6.48 -13.08
N LEU A 53 1.48 -5.58 -12.65
CA LEU A 53 0.16 -5.38 -13.23
C LEU A 53 -0.12 -3.92 -13.62
N GLY A 54 0.69 -2.96 -13.15
CA GLY A 54 0.67 -1.57 -13.58
C GLY A 54 -0.07 -0.60 -12.64
N PRO A 55 -0.37 0.63 -13.12
CA PRO A 55 -0.94 1.71 -12.31
C PRO A 55 -2.23 1.35 -11.58
N TRP A 56 -3.13 0.64 -12.24
CA TRP A 56 -4.41 0.22 -11.66
C TRP A 56 -4.21 -0.70 -10.45
N ALA A 57 -3.35 -1.71 -10.58
CA ALA A 57 -3.06 -2.63 -9.47
C ALA A 57 -2.39 -1.91 -8.31
N GLY A 58 -1.46 -0.99 -8.60
CA GLY A 58 -0.87 -0.13 -7.57
C GLY A 58 -1.93 0.67 -6.82
N ALA A 59 -2.90 1.29 -7.52
CA ALA A 59 -3.98 2.04 -6.90
C ALA A 59 -4.90 1.16 -6.03
N VAL A 60 -5.30 -0.02 -6.52
CA VAL A 60 -6.16 -0.95 -5.76
C VAL A 60 -5.45 -1.49 -4.53
N LEU A 61 -4.19 -1.95 -4.67
CA LEU A 61 -3.42 -2.45 -3.52
C LEU A 61 -3.12 -1.32 -2.53
N GLY A 62 -2.85 -0.11 -3.02
CA GLY A 62 -2.75 1.08 -2.18
C GLY A 62 -4.05 1.37 -1.44
N GLY A 63 -5.20 1.17 -2.07
CA GLY A 63 -6.52 1.24 -1.41
C GLY A 63 -6.66 0.24 -0.28
N VAL A 64 -6.29 -1.02 -0.49
CA VAL A 64 -6.33 -2.06 0.55
C VAL A 64 -5.41 -1.69 1.72
N PHE A 65 -4.17 -1.28 1.44
CA PHE A 65 -3.26 -0.76 2.48
C PHE A 65 -3.85 0.46 3.21
N GLY A 66 -4.53 1.35 2.48
CA GLY A 66 -5.20 2.49 3.08
C GLY A 66 -6.34 2.09 4.02
N ILE A 67 -7.16 1.12 3.63
CA ILE A 67 -8.26 0.57 4.46
C ILE A 67 -7.70 -0.07 5.72
N THR A 68 -6.67 -0.92 5.60
CA THR A 68 -6.05 -1.52 6.78
C THR A 68 -5.40 -0.47 7.69
N SER A 69 -4.76 0.56 7.11
CA SER A 69 -4.18 1.67 7.87
C SER A 69 -5.25 2.49 8.60
N PHE A 70 -6.42 2.67 7.98
CA PHE A 70 -7.53 3.36 8.61
C PHE A 70 -8.16 2.52 9.72
N ALA A 71 -8.26 1.19 9.53
CA ALA A 71 -8.73 0.26 10.57
C ALA A 71 -7.84 0.31 11.83
N GLN A 72 -6.52 0.46 11.67
CA GLN A 72 -5.61 0.63 12.80
C GLN A 72 -5.88 1.91 13.62
N CYS A 73 -6.54 2.92 13.04
CA CYS A 73 -6.87 4.16 13.75
C CYS A 73 -7.99 3.97 14.80
N PHE A 74 -8.62 2.79 14.89
CA PHE A 74 -9.64 2.45 15.88
C PHE A 74 -9.05 1.72 17.10
N GLY A 75 -7.92 2.21 17.62
CA GLY A 75 -7.26 1.67 18.82
C GLY A 75 -6.09 0.71 18.56
N GLY A 76 -5.82 0.37 17.29
CA GLY A 76 -4.66 -0.46 16.92
C GLY A 76 -3.34 0.32 16.87
N ASP A 77 -3.39 1.59 16.51
CA ASP A 77 -2.27 2.53 16.43
C ASP A 77 -2.59 3.81 17.23
N ALA A 78 -1.73 4.14 18.19
CA ALA A 78 -1.94 5.27 19.10
C ALA A 78 -1.97 6.62 18.34
N PHE A 79 -1.12 6.76 17.33
CA PHE A 79 -1.07 7.98 16.53
C PHE A 79 -2.30 8.12 15.63
N GLY A 80 -2.71 7.05 14.95
CA GLY A 80 -3.94 7.02 14.16
C GLY A 80 -5.18 7.31 14.99
N THR A 81 -5.26 6.75 16.20
CA THR A 81 -6.36 7.00 17.15
C THR A 81 -6.40 8.47 17.56
N PHE A 82 -5.24 9.05 17.90
CA PHE A 82 -5.13 10.47 18.22
C PHE A 82 -5.58 11.39 17.07
N LEU A 83 -5.24 11.05 15.82
CA LEU A 83 -5.68 11.83 14.67
C LEU A 83 -7.19 11.68 14.41
N MET A 84 -7.77 10.51 14.69
CA MET A 84 -9.22 10.30 14.67
C MET A 84 -9.94 11.21 15.66
N ASP A 85 -9.38 11.41 16.85
CA ASP A 85 -9.96 12.30 17.86
C ASP A 85 -9.94 13.77 17.43
N ILE A 86 -8.94 14.18 16.63
CA ILE A 86 -8.87 15.55 16.08
C ILE A 86 -9.84 15.72 14.91
N ASN A 87 -9.73 14.88 13.88
CA ASN A 87 -10.56 14.98 12.69
C ASN A 87 -10.65 13.62 11.94
N PRO A 88 -11.76 12.89 12.10
CA PRO A 88 -11.95 11.58 11.45
C PRO A 88 -11.90 11.63 9.92
N PHE A 89 -12.44 12.69 9.30
CA PHE A 89 -12.47 12.81 7.85
C PHE A 89 -11.08 13.07 7.28
N ALA A 90 -10.29 13.95 7.91
CA ALA A 90 -8.91 14.18 7.51
C ALA A 90 -8.07 12.92 7.67
N THR A 91 -8.27 12.16 8.75
CA THR A 91 -7.60 10.87 8.97
C THR A 91 -7.98 9.84 7.92
N PHE A 92 -9.25 9.76 7.53
CA PHE A 92 -9.71 8.92 6.43
C PHE A 92 -9.02 9.28 5.11
N VAL A 93 -8.98 10.56 4.74
CA VAL A 93 -8.33 11.03 3.49
C VAL A 93 -6.83 10.72 3.54
N MET A 94 -6.18 11.03 4.67
CA MET A 94 -4.77 10.72 4.87
C MET A 94 -4.50 9.22 4.75
N CYS A 95 -5.29 8.35 5.37
CA CYS A 95 -5.06 6.90 5.38
C CYS A 95 -5.37 6.25 4.02
N ILE A 96 -6.51 6.58 3.40
CA ILE A 96 -6.95 5.89 2.18
C ILE A 96 -6.47 6.59 0.92
N VAL A 97 -6.80 7.87 0.77
CA VAL A 97 -6.55 8.60 -0.49
C VAL A 97 -5.05 8.74 -0.74
N ALA A 98 -4.27 9.06 0.29
CA ALA A 98 -2.82 9.16 0.14
C ALA A 98 -2.17 7.84 -0.33
N ARG A 99 -2.67 6.69 0.16
CA ARG A 99 -2.12 5.36 -0.20
C ARG A 99 -2.53 4.92 -1.60
N ILE A 100 -3.76 5.24 -2.02
CA ILE A 100 -4.20 5.04 -3.41
C ILE A 100 -3.31 5.86 -4.35
N LEU A 101 -3.06 7.13 -4.03
CA LEU A 101 -2.21 8.01 -4.85
C LEU A 101 -0.76 7.50 -4.88
N ALA A 102 -0.22 7.05 -3.74
CA ALA A 102 1.12 6.48 -3.68
C ALA A 102 1.27 5.26 -4.59
N GLY A 103 0.32 4.33 -4.51
CA GLY A 103 0.30 3.12 -5.34
C GLY A 103 0.12 3.43 -6.82
N LEU A 104 -0.75 4.40 -7.15
CA LEU A 104 -0.96 4.86 -8.52
C LEU A 104 0.32 5.46 -9.10
N CYS A 105 0.96 6.39 -8.39
CA CYS A 105 2.21 7.03 -8.81
C CYS A 105 3.34 6.01 -8.96
N ALA A 106 3.47 5.05 -8.05
CA ALA A 106 4.42 3.94 -8.19
C ALA A 106 4.16 3.13 -9.47
N GLY A 107 2.91 2.81 -9.77
CA GLY A 107 2.57 2.08 -10.99
C GLY A 107 2.77 2.89 -12.27
N LEU A 108 2.66 4.22 -12.23
CA LEU A 108 3.06 5.09 -13.34
C LEU A 108 4.57 5.04 -13.59
N VAL A 109 5.37 5.04 -12.53
CA VAL A 109 6.82 4.81 -12.62
C VAL A 109 7.11 3.45 -13.23
N ALA A 110 6.48 2.38 -12.74
CA ALA A 110 6.63 1.04 -13.31
C ALA A 110 6.29 0.98 -14.81
N ALA A 111 5.20 1.62 -15.20
CA ALA A 111 4.76 1.68 -16.59
C ALA A 111 5.78 2.39 -17.50
N ALA A 112 6.46 3.43 -17.00
CA ALA A 112 7.47 4.17 -17.74
C ALA A 112 8.71 3.32 -18.09
N PHE A 113 9.09 2.39 -17.21
CA PHE A 113 10.25 1.52 -17.43
C PHE A 113 9.90 0.21 -18.15
N ARG A 114 8.68 -0.30 -18.00
CA ARG A 114 8.27 -1.63 -18.49
C ARG A 114 8.36 -1.80 -20.02
N ASN A 115 8.13 -0.74 -20.79
CA ASN A 115 8.14 -0.78 -22.26
C ASN A 115 9.53 -0.53 -22.88
N ARG A 116 10.59 -0.41 -22.07
CA ARG A 116 11.94 -0.15 -22.57
C ARG A 116 12.55 -1.41 -23.20
N LYS A 117 13.14 -1.30 -24.40
CA LYS A 117 13.76 -2.45 -25.07
C LYS A 117 15.02 -2.96 -24.36
N ASN A 118 15.73 -2.05 -23.67
CA ASN A 118 16.95 -2.37 -22.94
C ASN A 118 16.60 -3.11 -21.63
N MET A 119 17.15 -4.32 -21.47
CA MET A 119 16.95 -5.18 -20.31
C MET A 119 17.45 -4.55 -19.01
N LEU A 120 18.62 -3.90 -19.03
CA LEU A 120 19.18 -3.21 -17.86
C LEU A 120 18.26 -2.07 -17.40
N VAL A 121 17.71 -1.30 -18.33
CA VAL A 121 16.80 -0.20 -18.02
C VAL A 121 15.49 -0.72 -17.42
N ARG A 122 15.00 -1.87 -17.89
CA ARG A 122 13.82 -2.52 -17.30
C ARG A 122 14.08 -3.04 -15.90
N PHE A 123 15.23 -3.69 -15.67
CA PHE A 123 15.61 -4.16 -14.34
C PHE A 123 15.78 -3.00 -13.37
N ALA A 124 16.52 -1.96 -13.75
CA ALA A 124 16.63 -0.73 -12.96
C ALA A 124 15.24 -0.15 -12.65
N GLY A 125 14.29 -0.25 -13.58
CA GLY A 125 12.90 0.14 -13.39
C GLY A 125 12.20 -0.53 -12.21
N TYR A 126 12.50 -1.79 -11.88
CA TYR A 126 11.90 -2.48 -10.74
C TYR A 126 12.38 -1.89 -9.41
N PHE A 127 13.67 -1.64 -9.28
CA PHE A 127 14.27 -0.98 -8.11
C PHE A 127 13.78 0.47 -7.97
N ILE A 128 13.77 1.24 -9.07
CA ILE A 128 13.28 2.61 -9.09
C ILE A 128 11.80 2.68 -8.71
N THR A 129 11.00 1.70 -9.14
CA THR A 129 9.59 1.60 -8.74
C THR A 129 9.46 1.36 -7.24
N GLY A 130 10.22 0.42 -6.67
CA GLY A 130 10.22 0.17 -5.22
C GLY A 130 10.63 1.40 -4.41
N LEU A 131 11.69 2.08 -4.82
CA LEU A 131 12.15 3.33 -4.21
C LEU A 131 11.06 4.41 -4.31
N SER A 132 10.49 4.59 -5.50
CA SER A 132 9.45 5.60 -5.76
C SER A 132 8.18 5.31 -4.95
N ALA A 133 7.82 4.05 -4.78
CA ALA A 133 6.67 3.63 -3.97
C ALA A 133 6.81 4.09 -2.51
N ALA A 134 7.96 3.84 -1.88
CA ALA A 134 8.23 4.33 -0.53
C ALA A 134 8.28 5.87 -0.46
N LEU A 135 8.92 6.53 -1.44
CA LEU A 135 8.94 8.00 -1.50
C LEU A 135 7.54 8.59 -1.58
N PHE A 136 6.69 8.10 -2.49
CA PHE A 136 5.33 8.60 -2.63
C PHE A 136 4.47 8.29 -1.42
N ASN A 137 4.66 7.14 -0.77
CA ASN A 137 3.98 6.82 0.48
C ASN A 137 4.28 7.88 1.55
N THR A 138 5.56 8.11 1.84
CA THR A 138 5.99 9.11 2.82
C THR A 138 5.55 10.52 2.42
N LEU A 139 5.69 10.88 1.14
CA LEU A 139 5.32 12.21 0.65
C LEU A 139 3.84 12.49 0.80
N PHE A 140 2.96 11.56 0.38
CA PHE A 140 1.52 11.78 0.47
C PHE A 140 1.01 11.65 1.90
N PHE A 141 1.57 10.74 2.71
CA PHE A 141 1.25 10.65 4.13
C PHE A 141 1.64 11.92 4.88
N MET A 142 2.91 12.32 4.82
CA MET A 142 3.40 13.51 5.51
C MET A 142 2.80 14.79 4.94
N GLY A 143 2.62 14.86 3.61
CA GLY A 143 1.96 16.00 2.97
C GLY A 143 0.52 16.17 3.46
N SER A 144 -0.24 15.08 3.55
CA SER A 144 -1.61 15.11 4.08
C SER A 144 -1.64 15.42 5.58
N LEU A 145 -0.71 14.84 6.35
CA LEU A 145 -0.58 15.09 7.79
C LEU A 145 -0.36 16.59 8.06
N LEU A 146 0.61 17.18 7.37
CA LEU A 146 0.93 18.60 7.51
C LEU A 146 -0.22 19.49 7.00
N ALA A 147 -0.84 19.13 5.87
CA ALA A 147 -1.93 19.91 5.31
C ALA A 147 -3.16 19.97 6.22
N PHE A 148 -3.49 18.86 6.90
CA PHE A 148 -4.72 18.78 7.69
C PHE A 148 -4.53 19.07 9.18
N PHE A 149 -3.40 18.69 9.77
CA PHE A 149 -3.23 18.69 11.23
C PHE A 149 -2.23 19.74 11.74
N TRP A 150 -1.37 20.31 10.88
CA TRP A 150 -0.34 21.27 11.32
C TRP A 150 -0.92 22.56 11.91
N ASN A 151 -2.14 22.94 11.53
CA ASN A 151 -2.82 24.12 12.11
C ASN A 151 -3.57 23.82 13.42
N SER A 152 -3.63 22.55 13.85
CA SER A 152 -4.30 22.16 15.09
C SER A 152 -3.37 22.36 16.28
N GLN A 153 -3.77 23.19 17.25
CA GLN A 153 -3.01 23.38 18.49
C GLN A 153 -2.92 22.07 19.29
N THR A 154 -3.97 21.25 19.26
CA THR A 154 -3.98 19.91 19.88
C THR A 154 -2.89 19.03 19.30
N PHE A 155 -2.73 19.02 17.97
CA PHE A 155 -1.67 18.28 17.29
C PHE A 155 -0.29 18.81 17.69
N ILE A 156 -0.08 20.12 17.60
CA ILE A 156 1.20 20.75 17.94
C ILE A 156 1.60 20.46 19.39
N ASN A 157 0.67 20.59 20.34
CA ASN A 157 0.96 20.37 21.75
C ASN A 157 1.35 18.91 22.02
N ALA A 158 0.54 17.95 21.53
CA ALA A 158 0.82 16.53 21.71
C ALA A 158 2.16 16.11 21.09
N VAL A 159 2.46 16.58 19.88
CA VAL A 159 3.71 16.26 19.18
C VAL A 159 4.94 16.81 19.92
N ASN A 160 4.85 18.01 20.49
CA ASN A 160 5.92 18.56 21.33
C ASN A 160 6.07 17.80 22.65
N GLU A 161 4.96 17.35 23.27
CA GLU A 161 4.99 16.49 24.48
C GLU A 161 5.64 15.14 24.20
N TRP A 162 5.45 14.58 23.00
CA TRP A 162 6.13 13.36 22.54
C TRP A 162 7.61 13.57 22.20
N GLY A 163 8.13 14.80 22.34
CA GLY A 163 9.53 15.14 22.12
C GLY A 163 9.88 15.50 20.67
N PHE A 164 8.89 15.61 19.77
CA PHE A 164 9.12 16.07 18.41
C PHE A 164 8.94 17.59 18.33
N LYS A 165 10.04 18.31 18.15
CA LYS A 165 9.99 19.78 18.03
C LYS A 165 9.25 20.21 16.76
N THR A 166 8.23 21.03 16.91
CA THR A 166 7.45 21.59 15.79
C THR A 166 7.93 22.97 15.31
N GLU A 167 9.05 23.48 15.85
CA GLU A 167 9.63 24.78 15.50
C GLU A 167 9.97 24.89 14.00
N ASN A 168 10.36 23.77 13.39
CA ASN A 168 10.69 23.68 11.98
C ASN A 168 10.10 22.40 11.38
N ILE A 169 9.33 22.53 10.31
CA ILE A 169 8.68 21.41 9.61
C ILE A 169 9.71 20.36 9.15
N LEU A 170 10.89 20.78 8.69
CA LEU A 170 11.93 19.85 8.25
C LEU A 170 12.52 19.06 9.43
N LEU A 171 12.71 19.72 10.58
CA LEU A 171 13.19 19.06 11.79
C LEU A 171 12.16 18.05 12.30
N PHE A 172 10.88 18.45 12.31
CA PHE A 172 9.76 17.56 12.62
C PHE A 172 9.75 16.35 11.68
N PHE A 173 9.86 16.56 10.36
CA PHE A 173 9.88 15.47 9.37
C PHE A 173 10.99 14.44 9.65
N PHE A 174 12.24 14.90 9.82
CA PHE A 174 13.36 13.99 10.04
C PHE A 174 13.26 13.25 11.37
N ALA A 175 12.75 13.90 12.42
CA ALA A 175 12.55 13.27 13.72
C ALA A 175 11.39 12.27 13.71
N PHE A 176 10.28 12.61 13.06
CA PHE A 176 9.02 11.85 13.11
C PHE A 176 9.02 10.64 12.18
N VAL A 177 9.55 10.76 10.96
CA VAL A 177 9.53 9.68 9.95
C VAL A 177 10.86 9.46 9.25
N GLY A 178 11.93 10.16 9.60
CA GLY A 178 13.21 10.09 8.86
C GLY A 178 13.80 8.68 8.80
N ILE A 179 13.88 7.99 9.95
CA ILE A 179 14.40 6.61 10.03
C ILE A 179 13.49 5.64 9.28
N ASN A 180 12.17 5.76 9.48
CA ASN A 180 11.17 4.92 8.84
C ASN A 180 11.24 5.08 7.31
N CYS A 181 11.37 6.31 6.83
CA CYS A 181 11.51 6.63 5.42
C CYS A 181 12.76 5.96 4.83
N VAL A 182 13.93 6.07 5.47
CA VAL A 182 15.16 5.42 5.00
C VAL A 182 15.01 3.89 4.96
N PHE A 183 14.43 3.31 6.00
CA PHE A 183 14.21 1.87 6.07
C PHE A 183 13.26 1.38 4.98
N GLU A 184 12.08 2.02 4.84
CA GLU A 184 11.11 1.70 3.80
C GLU A 184 11.76 1.82 2.41
N LEU A 185 12.51 2.90 2.14
CA LEU A 185 13.20 3.10 0.86
C LEU A 185 14.16 1.97 0.50
N ILE A 186 14.96 1.52 1.45
CA ILE A 186 15.94 0.46 1.23
C ILE A 186 15.22 -0.87 0.99
N VAL A 187 14.29 -1.23 1.88
CA VAL A 187 13.62 -2.54 1.83
C VAL A 187 12.72 -2.63 0.60
N THR A 188 11.88 -1.61 0.33
CA THR A 188 11.00 -1.64 -0.85
C THR A 188 11.79 -1.64 -2.14
N CYS A 189 12.90 -0.90 -2.23
CA CYS A 189 13.77 -0.89 -3.42
C CYS A 189 14.33 -2.29 -3.70
N ILE A 190 14.96 -2.91 -2.70
CA ILE A 190 15.63 -4.21 -2.86
C ILE A 190 14.61 -5.31 -3.13
N VAL A 191 13.55 -5.40 -2.33
CA VAL A 191 12.56 -6.48 -2.43
C VAL A 191 11.75 -6.36 -3.73
N THR A 192 11.31 -5.15 -4.10
CA THR A 192 10.60 -4.94 -5.36
C THR A 192 11.49 -5.23 -6.57
N GLY A 193 12.77 -4.83 -6.50
CA GLY A 193 13.74 -5.12 -7.55
C GLY A 193 13.93 -6.63 -7.75
N ALA A 194 14.21 -7.36 -6.67
CA ALA A 194 14.43 -8.81 -6.70
C ALA A 194 13.18 -9.58 -7.17
N ILE A 195 12.00 -9.25 -6.62
CA ILE A 195 10.75 -9.93 -6.99
C ILE A 195 10.33 -9.55 -8.40
N GLY A 196 10.46 -8.28 -8.81
CA GLY A 196 10.17 -7.84 -10.17
C GLY A 196 10.99 -8.59 -11.22
N GLU A 197 12.29 -8.80 -10.95
CA GLU A 197 13.16 -9.62 -11.78
C GLU A 197 12.74 -11.09 -11.81
N ALA A 198 12.43 -11.68 -10.66
CA ALA A 198 11.98 -13.07 -10.57
C ALA A 198 10.67 -13.31 -11.33
N LEU A 199 9.70 -12.40 -11.19
CA LEU A 199 8.42 -12.43 -11.89
C LEU A 199 8.59 -12.33 -13.41
N GLU A 200 9.54 -11.52 -13.89
CA GLU A 200 9.86 -11.44 -15.32
C GLU A 200 10.47 -12.75 -15.82
N LYS A 201 11.46 -13.31 -15.11
CA LYS A 201 12.12 -14.57 -15.48
C LYS A 201 11.13 -15.74 -15.51
N ALA A 202 10.21 -15.78 -14.55
CA ALA A 202 9.13 -16.77 -14.49
C ALA A 202 8.03 -16.56 -15.55
N SER A 203 8.12 -15.54 -16.41
CA SER A 203 7.09 -15.19 -17.40
C SER A 203 5.70 -14.99 -16.80
N LEU A 204 5.65 -14.54 -15.54
CA LEU A 204 4.42 -14.18 -14.84
C LEU A 204 3.99 -12.75 -15.20
N ILE A 205 4.94 -11.90 -15.60
CA ILE A 205 4.68 -10.55 -16.09
C ILE A 205 5.10 -10.42 -17.56
N ALA A 206 4.19 -9.96 -18.43
CA ALA A 206 4.43 -9.93 -19.87
C ALA A 206 5.52 -8.91 -20.25
N LYS A 207 6.47 -9.34 -21.10
CA LYS A 207 7.44 -8.46 -21.77
C LYS A 207 6.70 -7.48 -22.69
N GLY A 208 6.86 -6.18 -22.41
CA GLY A 208 6.55 -5.11 -23.37
C GLY A 208 5.09 -4.91 -23.80
N THR A 209 4.09 -5.35 -23.03
CA THR A 209 2.70 -4.91 -23.27
C THR A 209 1.89 -4.87 -21.98
N LEU A 210 1.94 -3.74 -21.27
CA LEU A 210 0.69 -3.21 -20.71
C LEU A 210 0.10 -2.32 -21.81
N LYS A 211 -0.86 -2.83 -22.57
CA LYS A 211 -1.89 -1.89 -23.04
C LYS A 211 -2.51 -1.36 -21.74
N PRO A 212 -2.57 -0.03 -21.52
CA PRO A 212 -3.25 0.49 -20.35
C PRO A 212 -4.64 -0.11 -20.38
N ALA A 213 -4.98 -0.91 -19.37
CA ALA A 213 -6.25 -1.64 -19.32
C ALA A 213 -7.46 -0.68 -19.28
N TYR A 214 -7.22 0.63 -19.31
CA TYR A 214 -8.22 1.69 -19.17
C TYR A 214 -8.41 2.58 -20.41
N VAL A 215 -7.60 2.46 -21.48
CA VAL A 215 -7.81 3.31 -22.68
C VAL A 215 -8.80 2.68 -23.68
N ILE A 216 -9.14 1.39 -23.53
CA ILE A 216 -9.96 0.62 -24.49
C ILE A 216 -11.15 -0.08 -23.82
N GLU A 217 -11.88 0.57 -22.92
CA GLU A 217 -13.29 0.22 -22.74
C GLU A 217 -14.18 1.01 -23.73
N LYS A 218 -13.68 2.15 -24.22
CA LYS A 218 -14.38 3.01 -25.18
C LYS A 218 -14.48 2.48 -26.62
N ALA A 219 -14.01 1.28 -26.94
CA ALA A 219 -13.95 0.80 -28.33
C ALA A 219 -14.52 -0.60 -28.60
N SER A 220 -15.21 -1.25 -27.65
CA SER A 220 -15.67 -2.63 -27.92
C SER A 220 -17.01 -3.04 -27.29
N GLY A 221 -17.95 -2.12 -27.09
CA GLY A 221 -19.40 -2.42 -27.11
C GLY A 221 -19.89 -3.70 -26.42
N VAL A 222 -19.40 -4.03 -25.23
CA VAL A 222 -19.95 -5.12 -24.41
C VAL A 222 -20.31 -4.53 -23.05
N VAL A 223 -21.60 -4.32 -22.85
CA VAL A 223 -22.20 -3.93 -21.57
C VAL A 223 -22.20 -5.18 -20.68
N TYR A 224 -21.32 -5.23 -19.69
CA TYR A 224 -21.48 -6.13 -18.55
C TYR A 224 -22.43 -5.45 -17.55
N LYS A 225 -23.51 -6.14 -17.16
CA LYS A 225 -24.47 -5.62 -16.18
C LYS A 225 -23.80 -5.56 -14.80
N VAL A 226 -24.01 -4.44 -14.12
CA VAL A 226 -23.36 -4.03 -12.86
C VAL A 226 -23.85 -4.84 -11.65
N ASP A 227 -24.92 -5.60 -11.80
CA ASP A 227 -25.60 -6.27 -10.68
C ASP A 227 -24.87 -7.54 -10.22
N ASP A 228 -24.33 -8.35 -11.14
CA ASP A 228 -23.61 -9.60 -10.80
C ASP A 228 -22.27 -9.32 -10.09
N ALA A 229 -21.59 -8.22 -10.45
CA ALA A 229 -20.31 -7.83 -9.86
C ALA A 229 -20.43 -7.31 -8.42
N LYS A 230 -21.62 -6.84 -8.02
CA LYS A 230 -21.90 -6.42 -6.64
C LYS A 230 -22.12 -7.60 -5.72
N GLU A 231 -22.68 -8.69 -6.23
CA GLU A 231 -22.97 -9.89 -5.46
C GLU A 231 -21.68 -10.69 -5.22
N GLU A 232 -20.83 -10.84 -6.24
CA GLU A 232 -19.49 -11.43 -6.10
C GLU A 232 -18.56 -10.59 -5.20
N ALA A 233 -18.66 -9.26 -5.25
CA ALA A 233 -17.94 -8.38 -4.31
C ALA A 233 -18.52 -8.43 -2.89
N LYS A 234 -19.83 -8.71 -2.81
CA LYS A 234 -20.63 -9.10 -1.63
C LYS A 234 -19.94 -10.23 -0.85
N GLU A 235 -19.94 -11.36 -1.53
CA GLU A 235 -19.48 -12.66 -1.05
C GLU A 235 -17.98 -12.64 -0.73
N ALA A 236 -17.16 -12.07 -1.61
CA ALA A 236 -15.72 -11.95 -1.36
C ALA A 236 -15.36 -11.03 -0.17
N ALA A 237 -16.23 -10.07 0.19
CA ALA A 237 -16.04 -9.23 1.37
C ALA A 237 -16.47 -9.92 2.66
N GLU A 238 -17.49 -10.78 2.60
CA GLU A 238 -17.92 -11.63 3.73
C GLU A 238 -16.88 -12.72 4.01
N ASP A 239 -16.39 -13.42 2.98
CA ASP A 239 -15.32 -14.42 3.12
C ASP A 239 -14.02 -13.82 3.69
N ALA A 240 -13.67 -12.60 3.26
CA ALA A 240 -12.48 -11.91 3.77
C ALA A 240 -12.63 -11.45 5.23
N ALA A 241 -13.86 -11.19 5.68
CA ALA A 241 -14.14 -10.83 7.08
C ALA A 241 -14.04 -12.05 8.00
N GLU A 242 -14.53 -13.21 7.55
CA GLU A 242 -14.44 -14.47 8.29
C GLU A 242 -12.97 -14.91 8.47
N VAL A 243 -12.17 -14.87 7.40
CA VAL A 243 -10.74 -15.20 7.48
C VAL A 243 -9.95 -14.21 8.36
N ALA A 244 -10.36 -12.95 8.40
CA ALA A 244 -9.75 -11.94 9.28
C ALA A 244 -10.09 -12.17 10.75
N GLU A 245 -11.28 -12.69 11.05
CA GLU A 245 -11.70 -13.03 12.42
C GLU A 245 -10.95 -14.28 12.92
N GLU A 246 -10.85 -15.32 12.09
CA GLU A 246 -10.11 -16.55 12.37
C GLU A 246 -8.60 -16.28 12.61
N ALA A 247 -8.01 -15.40 11.79
CA ALA A 247 -6.62 -14.98 11.96
C ALA A 247 -6.40 -14.18 13.25
N LYS A 248 -7.41 -13.47 13.73
CA LYS A 248 -7.33 -12.66 14.96
C LYS A 248 -7.33 -13.54 16.21
N GLU A 249 -8.20 -14.55 16.27
CA GLU A 249 -8.20 -15.56 17.35
C GLU A 249 -6.87 -16.31 17.41
N THR A 250 -6.34 -16.74 16.26
CA THR A 250 -5.07 -17.47 16.20
C THR A 250 -3.88 -16.62 16.69
N VAL A 251 -3.91 -15.32 16.42
CA VAL A 251 -2.88 -14.38 16.89
C VAL A 251 -3.03 -14.10 18.38
N GLU A 252 -4.24 -14.00 18.92
CA GLU A 252 -4.47 -13.87 20.37
C GLU A 252 -3.94 -15.08 21.14
N GLU A 253 -4.23 -16.30 20.69
CA GLU A 253 -3.70 -17.53 21.30
C GLU A 253 -2.15 -17.57 21.25
N ALA A 254 -1.55 -17.14 20.15
CA ALA A 254 -0.09 -17.12 20.00
C ALA A 254 0.59 -16.05 20.89
N VAL A 255 -0.08 -14.93 21.16
CA VAL A 255 0.40 -13.88 22.07
C VAL A 255 0.28 -14.32 23.52
N GLU A 256 -0.79 -15.02 23.88
CA GLU A 256 -1.00 -15.55 25.24
C GLU A 256 0.02 -16.66 25.56
N ALA A 257 0.29 -17.56 24.60
CA ALA A 257 1.32 -18.60 24.72
C ALA A 257 2.77 -18.06 24.79
N ALA A 258 3.01 -16.82 24.37
CA ALA A 258 4.33 -16.18 24.46
C ALA A 258 4.53 -15.36 25.76
N ALA A 259 3.48 -15.23 26.58
CA ALA A 259 3.49 -14.49 27.84
C ALA A 259 3.65 -15.39 29.10
N GLU A 260 3.63 -16.72 28.93
CA GLU A 260 4.01 -17.73 29.95
C GLU A 260 5.50 -18.12 29.87
#